data_AF-A0A0F9Q657-F1
#
_entry.id   AF-A0A0F9Q657-F1
#
_cell.length_a   1.000
_cell.length_b   1.000
_cell.length_c   1.000
_cell.angle_alpha   90.00
_cell.angle_beta   90.00
_cell.angle_gamma   90.00
#
_symmetry.space_group_name_H-M   'P 1'
#
loop_
_entity.id
_entity.type
_entity.pdbx_description
1 polymer ?
#
loop_
_entity_poly.entity_id
_entity_poly.type
_entity_poly.pdbx_seq_one_letter_code
_entity_poly.pdbx_strand_id
1 'polypeptide(L)'
;MSVINNEVQFVTLDFVKAHFIITDDQDDDILFGIVQAANMEMKKRLTGFADDIGNLAASQFWPSIQSAGLVFVEAEIRRQINQLYTEAETIMSRFENMMVSLIGELKSVAPTRTERIIAKRDEDFEDDFFAERRFV
;
A
#
# COMPACT_ATOMS: atom_id res chain seq x y z
N MET A 1 -36.46 20.84 9.20
CA MET A 1 -36.29 21.59 10.46
C MET A 1 -35.43 20.78 11.40
N SER A 2 -34.34 21.38 11.87
CA SER A 2 -33.49 21.08 13.06
C SER A 2 -33.12 19.61 13.34
N VAL A 3 -31.86 19.24 13.54
CA VAL A 3 -30.85 19.87 14.41
C VAL A 3 -29.48 19.63 13.78
N ILE A 4 -28.80 20.69 13.33
CA ILE A 4 -27.35 20.62 13.14
C ILE A 4 -26.81 20.57 14.57
N ASN A 5 -26.47 19.37 15.03
CA ASN A 5 -25.56 19.22 16.16
C ASN A 5 -24.29 19.97 15.74
N ASN A 6 -24.16 21.22 16.16
CA ASN A 6 -22.90 21.97 16.11
C ASN A 6 -21.95 21.30 17.11
N GLU A 7 -21.54 20.07 16.83
CA GLU A 7 -20.43 19.46 17.54
C GLU A 7 -19.20 20.30 17.21
N VAL A 8 -18.53 20.78 18.26
CA VAL A 8 -17.31 21.55 18.14
C VAL A 8 -16.29 20.69 17.37
N GLN A 9 -15.97 21.12 16.15
CA GLN A 9 -14.86 20.58 15.38
C GLN A 9 -13.60 21.37 15.74
N PHE A 10 -12.60 20.67 16.25
CA PHE A 10 -11.30 21.24 16.59
C PHE A 10 -10.43 21.38 15.33
N VAL A 11 -10.45 20.36 14.47
CA VAL A 11 -9.72 20.33 13.20
C VAL A 11 -10.68 19.99 12.06
N THR A 12 -10.52 20.65 10.92
CA THR A 12 -11.31 20.38 9.70
C THR A 12 -10.44 19.73 8.64
N LEU A 13 -11.07 19.13 7.63
CA LEU A 13 -10.37 18.54 6.49
C LEU A 13 -9.50 19.58 5.77
N ASP A 14 -10.06 20.75 5.45
CA ASP A 14 -9.31 21.83 4.79
C ASP A 14 -8.11 22.30 5.60
N PHE A 15 -8.25 22.37 6.93
CA PHE A 15 -7.16 22.77 7.82
C PHE A 15 -6.04 21.73 7.83
N VAL A 16 -6.38 20.45 7.82
CA VAL A 16 -5.42 19.35 7.71
C VAL A 16 -4.73 19.35 6.34
N LYS A 17 -5.49 19.49 5.24
CA LYS A 17 -4.93 19.57 3.88
C LYS A 17 -3.96 20.74 3.73
N ALA A 18 -4.33 21.91 4.25
CA ALA A 18 -3.45 23.07 4.28
C ALA A 18 -2.18 22.83 5.12
N HIS A 19 -2.29 22.16 6.27
CA HIS A 19 -1.16 21.89 7.15
C HIS A 19 -0.15 20.89 6.54
N PHE A 20 -0.64 19.82 5.91
CA PHE A 20 0.20 18.79 5.30
C PHE A 20 0.51 19.04 3.81
N ILE A 21 0.07 20.17 3.25
CA ILE A 21 0.29 20.54 1.84
C ILE A 21 -0.28 19.47 0.88
N ILE A 22 -1.49 18.97 1.20
CA ILE A 22 -2.23 18.02 0.36
C ILE A 22 -3.09 18.85 -0.58
N THR A 23 -2.80 18.78 -1.88
CA THR A 23 -3.43 19.62 -2.91
C THR A 23 -4.48 18.92 -3.74
N ASP A 24 -4.50 17.59 -3.71
CA ASP A 24 -5.48 16.76 -4.40
C ASP A 24 -6.53 16.20 -3.44
N ASP A 25 -7.56 15.58 -4.02
CA ASP A 25 -8.74 15.10 -3.30
C ASP A 25 -8.86 13.56 -3.36
N GLN A 26 -7.80 12.85 -3.77
CA GLN A 26 -7.89 11.39 -4.02
C GLN A 26 -8.13 10.61 -2.72
N ASP A 27 -7.51 11.07 -1.64
CA ASP A 27 -7.55 10.41 -0.34
C ASP A 27 -8.48 11.14 0.66
N ASP A 28 -9.36 12.01 0.18
CA ASP A 28 -10.22 12.85 1.04
C ASP A 28 -11.13 12.01 1.95
N ASP A 29 -11.64 10.87 1.47
CA ASP A 29 -12.46 9.98 2.29
C ASP A 29 -11.67 9.37 3.46
N ILE A 30 -10.41 8.97 3.21
CA ILE A 30 -9.51 8.41 4.23
C ILE A 30 -9.14 9.51 5.23
N LEU A 31 -8.73 10.66 4.71
CA LEU A 31 -8.31 11.81 5.50
C LEU A 31 -9.47 12.36 6.35
N PHE A 32 -10.68 12.37 5.81
CA PHE A 32 -11.90 12.73 6.53
C PHE A 32 -12.18 11.76 7.69
N GLY A 33 -12.02 10.46 7.48
CA GLY A 33 -12.10 9.47 8.55
C GLY A 33 -11.09 9.72 9.68
N ILE A 34 -9.85 10.08 9.33
CA ILE A 34 -8.80 10.44 10.30
C ILE A 34 -9.16 11.73 11.05
N VAL A 35 -9.68 12.74 10.36
CA VAL A 35 -10.14 14.00 10.96
C VAL A 35 -11.29 13.76 11.95
N GLN A 36 -12.24 12.89 11.61
CA GLN A 36 -13.31 12.51 12.54
C GLN A 36 -12.76 11.79 13.78
N ALA A 37 -11.83 10.86 13.60
CA ALA A 37 -11.17 10.17 14.72
C ALA A 37 -10.42 11.15 15.62
N ALA A 38 -9.70 12.11 15.05
CA ALA A 38 -8.99 13.15 15.79
C ALA A 38 -9.96 14.01 16.62
N ASN A 39 -11.06 14.48 16.01
CA ASN A 39 -12.06 15.27 16.72
C ASN A 39 -12.73 14.49 17.87
N MET A 40 -13.03 13.21 17.66
CA MET A 40 -13.58 12.34 18.72
C MET A 40 -12.59 12.15 19.88
N GLU A 41 -11.32 11.90 19.60
CA GLU A 41 -10.30 11.72 20.64
C GLU A 41 -10.06 13.02 21.42
N MET A 42 -9.99 14.15 20.71
CA MET A 42 -9.87 15.47 21.34
C MET A 42 -11.08 15.75 22.23
N LYS A 43 -12.31 15.49 21.75
CA LYS A 43 -13.54 15.63 22.53
C LYS A 43 -13.50 14.76 23.79
N LYS A 44 -13.10 13.49 23.68
CA LYS A 44 -12.99 12.56 24.81
C LYS A 44 -12.03 13.08 25.89
N ARG A 45 -10.87 13.62 25.51
CA ARG A 45 -9.88 14.16 26.45
C ARG A 45 -10.30 15.48 27.05
N LEU A 46 -11.02 16.29 26.29
CA LEU A 46 -11.46 17.62 26.68
C LEU A 46 -12.87 17.66 27.28
N THR A 47 -13.55 16.51 27.43
CA THR A 47 -14.95 16.45 27.90
C THR A 47 -15.13 17.15 29.25
N GLY A 48 -14.14 17.05 30.16
CA GLY A 48 -14.18 17.73 31.47
C GLY A 48 -13.99 19.25 31.41
N PHE A 49 -13.65 19.80 30.25
CA PHE A 49 -13.41 21.23 29.99
C PHE A 49 -14.30 21.76 28.85
N ALA A 50 -15.14 20.91 28.25
CA ALA A 50 -15.84 21.20 27.00
C ALA A 50 -16.83 22.36 27.12
N ASP A 51 -17.48 22.51 28.28
CA ASP A 51 -18.39 23.61 28.57
C ASP A 51 -17.65 24.97 28.64
N ASP A 52 -16.34 24.95 28.96
CA ASP A 52 -15.51 26.15 29.05
C ASP A 52 -14.82 26.50 27.74
N ILE A 53 -14.59 25.54 26.83
CA ILE A 53 -13.88 25.77 25.55
C ILE A 53 -14.62 26.76 24.64
N GLY A 54 -15.95 26.88 24.77
CA GLY A 54 -16.76 27.87 24.07
C GLY A 54 -16.68 29.28 24.67
N ASN A 55 -16.08 29.46 25.86
CA ASN A 55 -15.98 30.76 26.52
C ASN A 55 -14.80 31.59 26.01
N LEU A 56 -14.95 32.92 26.02
CA LEU A 56 -13.94 33.87 25.54
C LEU A 56 -12.57 33.67 26.21
N ALA A 57 -12.54 33.24 27.47
CA ALA A 57 -11.31 32.96 28.23
C ALA A 57 -10.57 31.69 27.77
N ALA A 58 -11.27 30.72 27.17
CA ALA A 58 -10.65 29.50 26.65
C ALA A 58 -10.20 29.63 25.19
N SER A 59 -10.68 30.67 24.47
CA SER A 59 -10.29 30.95 23.08
C SER A 59 -8.77 31.06 22.87
N GLN A 60 -8.03 31.53 23.88
CA GLN A 60 -6.57 31.63 23.82
C GLN A 60 -5.86 30.27 23.69
N PHE A 61 -6.51 29.19 24.14
CA PHE A 61 -5.97 27.83 24.06
C PHE A 61 -6.37 27.11 22.77
N TRP A 62 -7.26 27.70 21.97
CA TRP A 62 -7.74 27.11 20.73
C TRP A 62 -6.62 26.73 19.76
N PRO A 63 -5.59 27.58 19.49
CA PRO A 63 -4.49 27.20 18.63
C PRO A 63 -3.69 25.99 19.13
N SER A 64 -3.55 25.84 20.45
CA SER A 64 -2.87 24.69 21.07
C SER A 64 -3.69 23.42 20.93
N ILE A 65 -5.02 23.52 21.08
CA ILE A 65 -5.95 22.40 20.86
C ILE A 65 -5.90 21.96 19.40
N GLN A 66 -5.91 22.90 18.45
CA GLN A 66 -5.78 22.60 17.02
C GLN A 66 -4.45 21.93 16.70
N SER A 67 -3.34 22.44 17.25
CA SER A 67 -2.02 21.82 17.11
C SER A 67 -1.99 20.39 17.63
N ALA A 68 -2.60 20.12 18.80
CA ALA A 68 -2.70 18.77 19.33
C ALA A 68 -3.54 17.84 18.43
N GLY A 69 -4.63 18.34 17.85
CA GLY A 69 -5.42 17.62 16.86
C GLY A 69 -4.60 17.27 15.61
N LEU A 70 -3.79 18.20 15.10
CA LEU A 70 -2.90 17.96 13.96
C LEU A 70 -1.85 16.88 14.25
N VAL A 71 -1.24 16.90 15.45
CA VAL A 71 -0.29 15.86 15.88
C VAL A 71 -0.95 14.48 15.92
N PHE A 72 -2.21 14.39 16.37
CA PHE A 72 -2.95 13.14 16.34
C PHE A 72 -3.19 12.66 14.90
N VAL A 73 -3.60 13.57 14.01
CA VAL A 73 -3.79 13.25 12.57
C VAL A 73 -2.48 12.73 11.97
N GLU A 74 -1.36 13.38 12.23
CA GLU A 74 -0.04 12.93 11.75
C GLU A 74 0.30 11.52 12.25
N ALA A 75 0.07 11.26 13.54
CA ALA A 75 0.33 9.95 14.13
C ALA A 75 -0.53 8.85 13.48
N GLU A 76 -1.78 9.15 13.16
CA GLU A 76 -2.71 8.19 12.57
C GLU A 76 -2.38 7.90 11.09
N ILE A 77 -1.96 8.91 10.33
CA ILE A 77 -1.42 8.74 8.97
C ILE A 77 -0.22 7.79 9.01
N ARG A 78 0.76 8.05 9.89
CA ARG A 78 1.94 7.19 10.05
C ARG A 78 1.57 5.77 10.48
N ARG A 79 0.57 5.62 11.34
CA ARG A 79 0.05 4.31 11.79
C ARG A 79 -0.48 3.50 10.60
N GLN A 80 -1.31 4.10 9.75
CA GLN A 80 -1.87 3.43 8.58
C GLN A 80 -0.78 3.05 7.57
N ILE A 81 0.18 3.95 7.31
CA ILE A 81 1.33 3.65 6.44
C ILE A 81 2.12 2.43 6.94
N ASN A 82 2.40 2.37 8.24
CA ASN A 82 3.13 1.23 8.83
C ASN A 82 2.35 -0.09 8.73
N GLN A 83 1.02 -0.03 8.82
CA GLN A 83 0.17 -1.21 8.60
C GLN A 83 0.30 -1.72 7.16
N LEU A 84 0.23 -0.82 6.17
CA LEU A 84 0.41 -1.17 4.76
C LEU A 84 1.78 -1.79 4.48
N TYR A 85 2.86 -1.27 5.09
CA TYR A 85 4.19 -1.88 4.98
C TYR A 85 4.23 -3.30 5.54
N THR A 86 3.63 -3.52 6.71
CA THR A 86 3.57 -4.85 7.36
C THR A 86 2.80 -5.85 6.50
N GLU A 87 1.69 -5.40 5.90
CA GLU A 87 0.90 -6.21 4.96
C GLU A 87 1.69 -6.55 3.70
N ALA A 88 2.40 -5.57 3.13
CA ALA A 88 3.25 -5.76 1.96
C ALA A 88 4.36 -6.78 2.21
N GLU A 89 5.06 -6.70 3.35
CA GLU A 89 6.08 -7.68 3.75
C GLU A 89 5.49 -9.09 3.87
N THR A 90 4.30 -9.21 4.47
CA THR A 90 3.59 -10.49 4.60
C THR A 90 3.26 -11.10 3.24
N ILE A 91 2.80 -10.28 2.29
CA ILE A 91 2.49 -10.72 0.92
C ILE A 91 3.77 -11.15 0.19
N MET A 92 4.85 -10.38 0.31
CA MET A 92 6.13 -10.70 -0.33
C MET A 92 6.69 -12.03 0.19
N SER A 93 6.64 -12.24 1.51
CA SER A 93 7.07 -13.52 2.11
C SER A 93 6.23 -14.70 1.62
N ARG A 94 4.91 -14.53 1.44
CA ARG A 94 4.06 -15.57 0.84
C ARG A 94 4.47 -15.88 -0.59
N PHE A 95 4.73 -14.85 -1.39
CA PHE A 95 5.19 -15.01 -2.76
C PHE A 95 6.52 -15.78 -2.83
N GLU A 96 7.51 -15.40 -2.02
CA GLU A 96 8.80 -16.09 -1.96
C GLU A 96 8.63 -17.58 -1.63
N ASN A 97 7.81 -17.90 -0.63
CA ASN A 97 7.52 -19.28 -0.26
C ASN A 97 6.85 -20.05 -1.40
N MET A 98 5.87 -19.46 -2.09
CA MET A 98 5.22 -20.07 -3.25
C MET A 98 6.22 -20.33 -4.38
N MET A 99 7.13 -19.39 -4.65
CA MET A 99 8.15 -19.55 -5.68
C MET A 99 9.16 -20.63 -5.33
N VAL A 100 9.58 -20.73 -4.06
CA VAL A 100 10.46 -21.81 -3.58
C VAL A 100 9.78 -23.17 -3.79
N SER A 101 8.51 -23.31 -3.40
CA SER A 101 7.73 -24.53 -3.63
C SER A 101 7.61 -24.86 -5.11
N LEU A 102 7.23 -23.90 -5.96
CA LEU A 102 7.08 -24.09 -7.40
C LEU A 102 8.41 -24.51 -8.06
N ILE A 103 9.52 -23.86 -7.70
CA ILE A 103 10.85 -24.25 -8.20
C ILE A 103 11.22 -25.67 -7.75
N GLY A 104 10.87 -26.04 -6.52
CA GLY A 104 11.03 -27.40 -6.02
C GLY A 104 10.24 -28.43 -6.84
N GLU A 105 8.97 -28.16 -7.10
CA GLU A 105 8.10 -28.98 -7.94
C GLU A 105 8.67 -29.11 -9.36
N LEU A 106 9.03 -28.00 -10.01
CA LEU A 106 9.61 -27.99 -11.34
C LEU A 106 10.94 -28.78 -11.42
N LYS A 107 11.78 -28.73 -10.38
CA LYS A 107 13.01 -29.55 -10.32
C LYS A 107 12.71 -31.04 -10.11
N SER A 108 11.63 -31.37 -9.40
CA SER A 108 11.20 -32.76 -9.19
C SER A 108 10.59 -33.38 -10.44
N VAL A 109 9.98 -32.55 -11.30
CA VAL A 109 9.69 -32.88 -12.69
C VAL A 109 11.01 -32.84 -13.46
N ALA A 110 11.87 -33.83 -13.23
CA ALA A 110 13.00 -34.09 -14.10
C ALA A 110 12.49 -34.11 -15.55
N PRO A 111 13.20 -33.51 -16.52
CA PRO A 111 12.77 -33.57 -17.90
C PRO A 111 12.66 -35.04 -18.25
N THR A 112 11.44 -35.55 -18.40
CA THR A 112 11.24 -36.77 -19.16
C THR A 112 11.84 -36.43 -20.51
N ARG A 113 13.03 -36.97 -20.79
CA ARG A 113 13.54 -37.12 -22.15
C ARG A 113 12.49 -37.93 -22.88
N THR A 114 11.45 -37.27 -23.36
CA THR A 114 10.59 -37.77 -24.40
C THR A 114 11.45 -37.72 -25.65
N GLU A 115 12.19 -38.80 -25.80
CA GLU A 115 13.00 -39.18 -26.95
C GLU A 115 14.39 -38.56 -27.06
N ARG A 116 15.36 -39.47 -27.27
CA ARG A 116 16.68 -39.13 -27.77
C ARG A 116 16.47 -38.72 -29.23
N ILE A 117 16.29 -37.43 -29.51
CA ILE A 117 16.44 -36.91 -30.87
C ILE A 117 17.92 -37.08 -31.21
N ILE A 118 18.26 -38.23 -31.78
CA ILE A 118 19.46 -38.35 -32.59
C ILE A 118 19.15 -37.42 -33.76
N ALA A 119 19.81 -36.26 -33.83
CA ALA A 119 19.73 -35.41 -35.01
C ALA A 119 19.95 -36.35 -36.21
N LYS A 120 18.94 -36.47 -37.07
CA LYS A 120 19.08 -37.20 -38.32
C LYS A 120 20.36 -36.69 -38.97
N ARG A 121 21.22 -37.61 -39.40
CA ARG A 121 22.27 -37.30 -40.36
C ARG A 121 21.54 -36.57 -41.50
N ASP A 122 21.89 -35.31 -41.72
CA ASP A 122 21.52 -34.60 -42.94
C ASP A 122 22.18 -35.39 -44.06
N GLU A 123 21.44 -36.33 -44.63
CA GLU A 123 21.72 -36.84 -45.96
C GLU A 123 21.18 -35.76 -46.90
N ASP A 124 21.95 -34.68 -47.02
CA ASP A 124 21.76 -33.78 -48.14
C ASP A 124 22.12 -34.56 -49.41
N PHE A 125 21.38 -34.29 -50.48
CA PHE A 125 21.57 -34.99 -51.75
C PHE A 125 22.93 -34.68 -52.39
N GLU A 126 23.60 -33.61 -51.98
CA GLU A 126 24.92 -33.21 -52.47
C GLU A 126 26.02 -34.13 -51.91
N ASP A 127 25.95 -34.54 -50.64
CA ASP A 127 26.94 -35.39 -49.98
C ASP A 127 27.04 -36.80 -50.62
N ASP A 128 25.90 -37.40 -50.98
CA ASP A 128 25.87 -38.69 -51.69
C ASP A 128 26.29 -38.55 -53.16
N PHE A 129 26.04 -37.39 -53.79
CA PHE A 129 26.41 -37.16 -55.20
C PHE A 129 27.93 -36.94 -55.38
N PHE A 130 28.62 -36.39 -54.38
CA PHE A 130 30.08 -36.21 -54.43
C PHE A 130 30.89 -37.46 -54.06
N ALA A 131 30.30 -38.46 -53.41
CA ALA A 131 30.94 -39.73 -53.08
C ALA A 131 31.14 -40.65 -54.31
N GLU A 132 30.41 -40.43 -55.41
CA GLU A 132 30.51 -41.22 -56.66
C GLU A 132 31.50 -40.66 -57.68
N ARG A 133 32.50 -39.87 -57.27
CA ARG A 133 33.65 -39.59 -58.15
C ARG A 133 34.48 -40.86 -58.32
N ARG A 134 34.13 -41.67 -59.31
CA ARG A 134 35.02 -42.68 -59.89
C ARG A 134 36.32 -41.97 -60.29
N PHE A 135 37.42 -42.36 -59.66
CA PHE A 135 38.75 -42.12 -60.22
C PHE A 135 38.79 -42.76 -61.60
N VAL A 136 38.96 -41.93 -62.63
CA VAL A 136 39.40 -42.37 -63.97
C VAL A 136 40.89 -42.17 -64.04
#